data_AF-A0A9D8L459-F1
#
_entry.id   AF-A0A9D8L459-F1
#
_cell.length_a   1.000
_cell.length_b   1.000
_cell.length_c   1.000
_cell.angle_alpha   90.00
_cell.angle_beta   90.00
_cell.angle_gamma   90.00
#
_symmetry.space_group_name_H-M   'P 1'
#
loop_
_entity.id
_entity.type
_entity.pdbx_description
1 polymer ?
#
loop_
_entity_poly.entity_id
_entity_poly.type
_entity_poly.pdbx_seq_one_letter_code
_entity_poly.pdbx_strand_id
1 'polypeptide(L)'
;MKRPQSPADLPASVPVFPLTGALLLPYARRPLNIFEPRYLDMVDHALKGDRLIGLIQPRDTSVESPEGRVPLEKVGTVGRIVQFEQVEEARYFVILEGLCRFELIKELPTMTPFRRAMIDASAYASDFEREFGEDAVDRPRFLKRMRDYAEFG
;
A
#
# COMPACT_ATOMS: atom_id res chain seq x y z
N MET A 1 15.72 -3.21 -11.22
CA MET A 1 15.60 -3.70 -9.82
C MET A 1 14.64 -4.87 -9.75
N LYS A 2 14.99 -5.90 -8.97
CA LYS A 2 14.21 -7.14 -8.81
C LYS A 2 13.01 -6.89 -7.87
N ARG A 3 11.88 -7.54 -8.15
CA ARG A 3 10.71 -7.51 -7.26
C ARG A 3 11.02 -8.31 -5.98
N PRO A 4 10.78 -7.77 -4.76
CA PRO A 4 10.89 -8.52 -3.51
C PRO A 4 10.08 -9.82 -3.55
N GLN A 5 10.63 -10.91 -3.03
CA GLN A 5 9.98 -12.23 -2.98
C GLN A 5 9.75 -12.73 -1.55
N SER A 6 10.29 -12.03 -0.56
CA SER A 6 10.12 -12.34 0.86
C SER A 6 10.21 -11.08 1.72
N PRO A 7 9.79 -11.13 3.00
CA PRO A 7 9.98 -10.01 3.92
C PRO A 7 11.43 -9.56 4.07
N ALA A 8 12.40 -10.48 3.93
CA ALA A 8 13.83 -10.18 4.04
C ALA A 8 14.38 -9.33 2.88
N ASP A 9 13.67 -9.30 1.75
CA ASP A 9 14.03 -8.46 0.60
C ASP A 9 13.55 -7.01 0.76
N LEU A 10 12.73 -6.71 1.79
CA LEU A 10 12.19 -5.38 2.03
C LEU A 10 13.18 -4.51 2.82
N PRO A 11 13.22 -3.19 2.55
CA PRO A 11 14.00 -2.28 3.35
C PRO A 11 13.39 -2.17 4.77
N ALA A 12 14.24 -1.93 5.76
CA ALA A 12 13.79 -1.68 7.14
C ALA A 12 12.91 -0.42 7.28
N SER A 13 12.94 0.49 6.29
CA SER A 13 12.10 1.69 6.26
C SER A 13 11.57 1.98 4.88
N VAL A 14 10.35 2.50 4.79
CA VAL A 14 9.72 2.94 3.54
C VAL A 14 9.17 4.36 3.68
N PRO A 15 9.07 5.13 2.58
CA PRO A 15 8.16 6.27 2.56
C PRO A 15 6.72 5.76 2.78
N VAL A 16 5.93 6.49 3.56
CA VAL A 16 4.55 6.12 3.87
C VAL A 16 3.57 7.13 3.28
N PHE A 17 2.53 6.61 2.65
CA PHE A 17 1.43 7.36 2.05
C PHE A 17 0.15 7.13 2.88
N PRO A 18 -0.19 8.08 3.78
CA PRO A 18 -1.46 8.06 4.51
C PRO A 18 -2.61 8.32 3.55
N LEU A 19 -3.48 7.33 3.33
CA LEU A 19 -4.63 7.47 2.45
C LEU A 19 -5.87 6.82 3.08
N THR A 20 -6.91 7.61 3.29
CA THR A 20 -8.20 7.16 3.84
C THR A 20 -9.00 6.38 2.82
N GLY A 21 -9.82 5.43 3.27
CA GLY A 21 -10.67 4.60 2.39
C GLY A 21 -9.84 3.71 1.46
N ALA A 22 -8.53 3.67 1.67
CA ALA A 22 -7.60 3.02 0.80
C ALA A 22 -7.14 1.70 1.37
N LEU A 23 -7.62 0.59 0.79
CA LEU A 23 -7.03 -0.72 1.03
C LEU A 23 -6.25 -1.13 -0.22
N LEU A 24 -5.00 -1.55 -0.02
CA LEU A 24 -4.21 -2.24 -1.02
C LEU A 24 -3.95 -3.63 -0.50
N LEU A 25 -4.50 -4.65 -1.18
CA LEU A 25 -4.26 -6.04 -0.84
C LEU A 25 -3.00 -6.53 -1.57
N PRO A 26 -2.29 -7.56 -1.03
CA PRO A 26 -1.26 -8.26 -1.77
C PRO A 26 -1.76 -8.66 -3.17
N TYR A 27 -0.91 -8.46 -4.19
CA TYR A 27 -1.19 -8.67 -5.63
C TYR A 27 -2.27 -7.78 -6.26
N ALA A 28 -3.05 -7.05 -5.47
CA ALA A 28 -4.00 -6.08 -6.01
C ALA A 28 -3.25 -4.89 -6.63
N ARG A 29 -3.87 -4.27 -7.63
CA ARG A 29 -3.36 -3.06 -8.27
C ARG A 29 -4.26 -1.88 -7.93
N ARG A 30 -3.64 -0.77 -7.56
CA ARG A 30 -4.32 0.47 -7.24
C ARG A 30 -3.79 1.61 -8.12
N PRO A 31 -4.60 2.14 -9.05
CA PRO A 31 -4.28 3.39 -9.71
C PRO A 31 -4.41 4.57 -8.73
N LEU A 32 -3.48 5.50 -8.78
CA LEU A 32 -3.44 6.68 -7.91
C LEU A 32 -3.09 7.92 -8.72
N ASN A 33 -3.86 8.99 -8.52
CA ASN A 33 -3.54 10.33 -9.00
C ASN A 33 -2.84 11.09 -7.87
N ILE A 34 -1.60 11.50 -8.09
CA ILE A 34 -0.77 12.22 -7.13
C ILE A 34 -0.61 13.65 -7.61
N PHE A 35 -1.01 14.60 -6.77
CA PHE A 35 -0.94 16.02 -7.08
C PHE A 35 -0.45 16.87 -5.89
N GLU A 36 -0.49 16.34 -4.67
CA GLU A 36 0.08 17.04 -3.51
C GLU A 36 1.62 17.06 -3.59
N PRO A 37 2.27 18.24 -3.46
CA PRO A 37 3.73 18.36 -3.62
C PRO A 37 4.54 17.38 -2.77
N ARG A 38 4.15 17.16 -1.50
CA ARG A 38 4.82 16.21 -0.60
C ARG A 38 4.84 14.78 -1.13
N TYR A 39 3.79 14.37 -1.86
CA TYR A 39 3.71 13.01 -2.42
C TYR A 39 4.30 12.92 -3.82
N LEU A 40 4.39 14.01 -4.57
CA LEU A 40 5.22 14.06 -5.78
C LEU A 40 6.68 13.77 -5.40
N ASP A 41 7.20 14.45 -4.37
CA ASP A 41 8.56 14.21 -3.85
C ASP A 41 8.75 12.78 -3.33
N MET A 42 7.70 12.21 -2.73
CA MET A 42 7.70 10.82 -2.25
C MET A 42 7.81 9.82 -3.39
N VAL A 43 7.04 10.02 -4.46
CA VAL A 43 7.07 9.18 -5.66
C VAL A 43 8.45 9.31 -6.33
N ASP A 44 8.99 10.51 -6.46
CA ASP A 44 10.32 10.74 -7.00
C ASP A 44 11.42 10.04 -6.18
N HIS A 45 11.33 10.12 -4.86
CA HIS A 45 12.22 9.38 -3.97
C HIS A 45 12.11 7.87 -4.19
N ALA A 46 10.89 7.33 -4.26
CA ALA A 46 10.68 5.90 -4.49
C ALA A 46 11.19 5.46 -5.86
N LEU A 47 10.98 6.25 -6.93
CA LEU A 47 11.42 5.95 -8.29
C LEU A 47 12.95 5.92 -8.44
N LYS A 48 13.66 6.75 -7.68
CA LYS A 48 15.14 6.76 -7.60
C LYS A 48 15.68 5.57 -6.80
N GLY A 49 14.89 5.07 -5.86
CA GLY A 49 15.21 3.92 -5.01
C GLY A 49 14.56 2.62 -5.50
N ASP A 50 14.02 1.86 -4.56
CA ASP A 50 13.45 0.52 -4.71
C ASP A 50 12.02 0.48 -5.31
N ARG A 51 11.42 1.66 -5.56
CA ARG A 51 10.03 1.85 -6.01
C ARG A 51 8.98 1.40 -5.00
N LEU A 52 9.34 1.32 -3.71
CA LEU A 52 8.45 0.88 -2.65
C LEU A 52 7.84 2.06 -1.89
N ILE A 53 6.55 1.96 -1.61
CA ILE A 53 5.79 2.90 -0.78
C ILE A 53 4.92 2.09 0.18
N GLY A 54 4.89 2.47 1.46
CA GLY A 54 3.94 1.92 2.42
C GLY A 54 2.60 2.66 2.32
N LEU A 55 1.56 2.02 1.80
CA LEU A 55 0.20 2.57 1.86
C LEU A 55 -0.42 2.21 3.21
N ILE A 56 -0.90 3.21 3.95
CA ILE A 56 -1.42 3.00 5.30
C ILE A 56 -2.57 3.96 5.59
N GLN A 57 -3.55 3.51 6.36
CA GLN A 57 -4.70 4.35 6.69
C GLN A 57 -4.38 5.28 7.86
N PRO A 58 -4.75 6.56 7.79
CA PRO A 58 -4.82 7.40 8.99
C PRO A 58 -5.98 6.94 9.88
N ARG A 59 -5.85 7.13 11.20
CA ARG A 59 -6.95 6.85 12.16
C ARG A 59 -8.08 7.86 12.05
N ASP A 60 -7.75 9.09 11.65
CA ASP A 60 -8.75 10.09 11.30
C ASP A 60 -9.09 9.94 9.82
N THR A 61 -10.33 9.52 9.56
CA THR A 61 -10.85 9.28 8.21
C THR A 61 -11.70 10.44 7.68
N SER A 62 -11.69 11.60 8.34
CA SER A 62 -12.48 12.77 7.92
C SER A 62 -11.95 13.42 6.63
N VAL A 63 -10.64 13.27 6.38
CA VAL A 63 -9.94 13.80 5.19
C VAL A 63 -9.24 12.65 4.48
N GLU A 64 -9.22 12.68 3.13
CA GLU A 64 -8.61 11.61 2.34
C GLU A 64 -7.11 11.46 2.60
N SER A 65 -6.41 12.59 2.66
CA SER A 65 -4.98 12.70 2.90
C SER A 65 -4.73 13.80 3.94
N PRO A 66 -4.85 13.49 5.24
CA PRO A 66 -4.75 14.49 6.28
C PRO A 66 -3.38 15.19 6.30
N GLU A 67 -3.40 16.49 6.55
CA GLU A 67 -2.18 17.27 6.74
C GLU A 67 -1.51 16.94 8.09
N GLY A 68 -0.20 17.16 8.17
CA GLY A 68 0.56 16.94 9.39
C GLY A 68 0.73 15.47 9.78
N ARG A 69 0.83 15.23 11.09
CA ARG A 69 1.13 13.91 11.68
C ARG A 69 -0.08 13.33 12.40
N VAL A 70 -1.16 13.09 11.66
CA VAL A 70 -2.26 12.32 12.23
C VAL A 70 -1.78 10.90 12.58
N PRO A 71 -2.30 10.30 13.66
CA PRO A 71 -2.03 8.91 13.99
C PRO A 71 -2.37 7.99 12.83
N LEU A 72 -1.53 7.00 12.59
CA LEU A 72 -1.74 5.96 11.57
C LEU A 72 -2.30 4.70 12.21
N GLU A 73 -2.91 3.87 11.37
CA GLU A 73 -3.21 2.49 11.72
C GLU A 73 -1.93 1.69 11.98
N LYS A 74 -2.08 0.56 12.67
CA LYS A 74 -0.94 -0.30 13.01
C LYS A 74 -0.44 -1.12 11.82
N VAL A 75 -1.30 -1.39 10.85
CA VAL A 75 -1.01 -2.27 9.71
C VAL A 75 -1.24 -1.50 8.43
N GLY A 76 -0.27 -1.58 7.52
CA GLY A 76 -0.36 -1.07 6.15
C GLY A 76 0.06 -2.14 5.14
N THR A 77 0.19 -1.74 3.88
CA THR A 77 0.65 -2.61 2.80
C THR A 77 1.81 -1.97 2.06
N VAL A 78 2.90 -2.72 1.86
CA VAL A 78 3.98 -2.31 0.98
C VAL A 78 3.49 -2.46 -0.45
N GLY A 79 3.43 -1.35 -1.16
CA GLY A 79 3.14 -1.29 -2.58
C GLY A 79 4.39 -1.00 -3.38
N ARG A 80 4.48 -1.57 -4.59
CA ARG A 80 5.52 -1.28 -5.57
C ARG A 80 4.94 -0.50 -6.74
N ILE A 81 5.58 0.60 -7.12
CA ILE A 81 5.21 1.33 -8.33
C ILE A 81 5.56 0.47 -9.55
N VAL A 82 4.53 -0.01 -10.25
CA VAL A 82 4.67 -0.83 -11.47
C VAL A 82 4.45 -0.03 -12.74
N GLN A 83 3.77 1.10 -12.66
CA GLN A 83 3.58 2.06 -13.76
C GLN A 83 3.65 3.48 -13.22
N PHE A 84 4.24 4.38 -14.00
CA PHE A 84 4.38 5.81 -13.71
C PHE A 84 4.21 6.59 -15.00
N GLU A 85 3.39 7.63 -14.94
CA GLU A 85 3.15 8.60 -16.01
C GLU A 85 3.09 10.01 -15.41
N GLN A 86 3.80 10.95 -16.01
CA GLN A 86 3.63 12.36 -15.70
C GLN A 86 2.56 12.92 -16.63
N VAL A 87 1.41 13.29 -16.06
CA VAL A 87 0.25 13.78 -16.83
C VAL A 87 0.40 15.28 -17.12
N GLU A 88 0.82 16.04 -16.11
CA GLU A 88 1.08 17.48 -16.16
C GLU A 88 2.32 17.81 -15.30
N GLU A 89 2.80 19.06 -15.33
CA GLU A 89 4.04 19.47 -14.65
C GLU A 89 4.06 19.12 -13.14
N ALA A 90 2.91 19.13 -12.47
CA ALA A 90 2.76 18.77 -11.05
C ALA A 90 1.70 17.67 -10.80
N ARG A 91 1.53 16.74 -11.74
CA ARG A 91 0.56 15.65 -11.59
C ARG A 91 1.11 14.32 -12.11
N TYR A 92 1.19 13.34 -11.22
CA TYR A 92 1.59 11.97 -11.55
C TYR A 92 0.40 11.03 -11.50
N PHE A 93 0.38 10.09 -12.44
CA PHE A 93 -0.43 8.90 -12.39
C PHE A 93 0.48 7.70 -12.12
N VAL A 94 0.18 6.92 -11.09
CA VAL A 94 0.93 5.70 -10.77
C VAL A 94 0.00 4.52 -10.59
N ILE A 95 0.48 3.33 -10.96
CA ILE A 95 -0.15 2.07 -10.54
C ILE A 95 0.74 1.45 -9.47
N LEU A 96 0.15 1.25 -8.30
CA LEU A 96 0.77 0.60 -7.16
C LEU A 96 0.29 -0.87 -7.10
N GLU A 97 1.20 -1.82 -7.13
CA GLU A 97 0.91 -3.25 -6.92
C GLU A 97 1.25 -3.62 -5.47
N GLY A 98 0.28 -4.19 -4.73
CA GLY A 98 0.52 -4.65 -3.37
C GLY A 98 1.48 -5.83 -3.33
N LEU A 99 2.47 -5.78 -2.45
CA LEU A 99 3.42 -6.87 -2.22
C LEU A 99 3.01 -7.68 -0.99
N CYS A 100 3.00 -7.04 0.18
CA CYS A 100 2.67 -7.69 1.44
C CYS A 100 2.19 -6.67 2.47
N ARG A 101 1.50 -7.12 3.50
CA ARG A 101 1.22 -6.30 4.68
C ARG A 101 2.48 -6.06 5.50
N PHE A 102 2.44 -5.01 6.32
CA PHE A 102 3.48 -4.69 7.29
C PHE A 102 2.87 -4.09 8.56
N GLU A 103 3.54 -4.28 9.69
CA GLU A 103 3.30 -3.57 10.93
C GLU A 103 4.12 -2.28 10.99
N LEU A 104 3.47 -1.18 11.35
CA LEU A 104 4.12 0.10 11.61
C LEU A 104 4.84 0.03 12.96
N ILE A 105 6.18 -0.01 12.94
CA ILE A 105 6.99 -0.05 14.15
C ILE A 105 7.13 1.35 14.75
N LYS A 106 7.56 2.32 13.93
CA LYS A 106 7.64 3.73 14.31
C LYS A 106 7.81 4.64 13.10
N GLU A 107 7.33 5.86 13.23
CA GLU A 107 7.68 6.93 12.30
C GLU A 107 9.11 7.43 12.55
N LEU A 108 9.83 7.73 11.49
CA LEU A 108 11.18 8.26 11.55
C LEU A 108 11.16 9.79 11.48
N PRO A 109 11.97 10.49 12.29
CA PRO A 109 12.27 11.90 12.05
C PRO A 109 12.89 12.05 10.66
N THR A 110 12.35 12.95 9.84
CA THR A 110 12.82 13.17 8.47
C THR A 110 12.76 14.65 8.11
N MET A 111 13.69 15.07 7.24
CA MET A 111 13.68 16.40 6.61
C MET A 111 12.90 16.42 5.30
N THR A 112 12.44 15.25 4.84
CA THR A 112 11.59 15.14 3.65
C THR A 112 10.18 15.67 3.94
N PRO A 113 9.47 16.20 2.93
CA PRO A 113 8.10 16.69 3.10
C PRO A 113 7.08 15.55 3.28
N PHE A 114 7.46 14.31 2.92
CA PHE A 114 6.68 13.10 3.19
C PHE A 114 7.19 12.34 4.42
N ARG A 115 6.31 11.52 4.98
CA ARG A 115 6.59 10.70 6.16
C ARG A 115 7.40 9.45 5.77
N ARG A 116 8.26 9.00 6.68
CA ARG A 116 8.98 7.72 6.56
C ARG A 116 8.74 6.90 7.81
N ALA A 117 8.64 5.59 7.65
CA ALA A 117 8.36 4.69 8.75
C ALA A 117 9.29 3.47 8.71
N MET A 118 9.65 3.00 9.89
CA MET A 118 10.21 1.67 10.10
C MET A 118 9.07 0.67 10.12
N ILE A 119 9.24 -0.44 9.39
CA ILE A 119 8.20 -1.44 9.17
C ILE A 119 8.72 -2.83 9.47
N ASP A 120 7.80 -3.74 9.81
CA ASP A 120 8.08 -5.18 9.92
C ASP A 120 7.03 -5.98 9.15
N ALA A 121 7.46 -6.84 8.25
CA ALA A 121 6.59 -7.69 7.43
C ALA A 121 6.75 -9.18 7.76
N SER A 122 7.52 -9.54 8.80
CA SER A 122 7.82 -10.93 9.17
C SER A 122 6.56 -11.73 9.48
N ALA A 123 5.58 -11.12 10.17
CA ALA A 123 4.28 -11.72 10.47
C ALA A 123 3.39 -11.98 9.23
N TYR A 124 3.77 -11.44 8.07
CA TYR A 124 3.01 -11.50 6.82
C TYR A 124 3.78 -12.18 5.69
N ALA A 125 4.73 -13.08 6.02
CA ALA A 125 5.50 -13.82 5.03
C ALA A 125 4.63 -14.58 4.01
N SER A 126 3.48 -15.10 4.45
CA SER A 126 2.49 -15.79 3.60
C SER A 126 1.89 -14.89 2.51
N ASP A 127 1.94 -13.56 2.65
CA ASP A 127 1.43 -12.65 1.61
C ASP A 127 2.26 -12.72 0.31
N PHE A 128 3.47 -13.31 0.34
CA PHE A 128 4.28 -13.59 -0.84
C PHE A 128 3.92 -14.91 -1.54
N GLU A 129 3.04 -15.72 -0.94
CA GLU A 129 2.51 -16.96 -1.50
C GLU A 129 1.11 -16.70 -2.09
N ARG A 130 1.02 -16.66 -3.43
CA ARG A 130 -0.21 -16.24 -4.12
C ARG A 130 -1.40 -17.17 -3.88
N GLU A 131 -1.13 -18.45 -3.68
CA GLU A 131 -2.14 -19.51 -3.51
C GLU A 131 -2.43 -19.79 -2.02
N PHE A 132 -1.82 -19.01 -1.11
CA PHE A 132 -1.96 -19.24 0.32
C PHE A 132 -3.42 -19.17 0.77
N GLY A 133 -3.88 -20.25 1.40
CA GLY A 133 -5.23 -20.36 1.94
C GLY A 133 -6.32 -20.67 0.90
N GLU A 134 -6.00 -20.86 -0.39
CA GLU A 134 -6.99 -21.22 -1.41
C GLU A 134 -7.73 -22.52 -1.07
N ASP A 135 -7.01 -23.53 -0.58
CA ASP A 135 -7.57 -24.83 -0.20
C ASP A 135 -8.50 -24.76 1.02
N ALA A 136 -8.38 -23.71 1.84
CA ALA A 136 -9.23 -23.49 2.99
C ALA A 136 -10.57 -22.80 2.64
N VAL A 137 -10.73 -22.32 1.39
CA VAL A 137 -11.93 -21.63 0.94
C VAL A 137 -12.99 -22.63 0.48
N ASP A 138 -14.13 -22.66 1.17
CA ASP A 138 -15.34 -23.35 0.70
C ASP A 138 -15.98 -22.57 -0.47
N ARG A 139 -15.37 -22.73 -1.67
CA ARG A 139 -15.80 -22.09 -2.91
C ARG A 139 -17.27 -22.36 -3.24
N PRO A 140 -17.79 -23.60 -3.13
CA PRO A 140 -19.21 -23.87 -3.36
C PRO A 140 -20.14 -23.03 -2.47
N ARG A 141 -19.85 -22.95 -1.17
CA ARG A 141 -20.66 -22.16 -0.23
C ARG A 141 -20.56 -20.67 -0.51
N PHE A 142 -19.37 -20.16 -0.81
CA PHE A 142 -19.18 -18.75 -1.17
C PHE A 142 -19.98 -18.37 -2.43
N LEU A 143 -19.89 -19.16 -3.50
CA LEU A 143 -20.62 -18.93 -4.75
C LEU A 143 -22.13 -19.06 -4.58
N LYS A 144 -22.60 -19.95 -3.71
CA LYS A 144 -24.02 -20.03 -3.36
C LYS A 144 -24.49 -18.72 -2.72
N ARG A 145 -23.78 -18.22 -1.70
CA ARG A 145 -24.12 -16.96 -1.02
C ARG A 145 -24.11 -15.75 -1.95
N MET A 146 -23.15 -15.68 -2.88
CA MET A 146 -23.10 -14.59 -3.86
C MET A 146 -24.29 -14.62 -4.84
N ARG A 147 -24.69 -15.81 -5.29
CA ARG A 147 -25.90 -15.99 -6.13
C ARG A 147 -27.17 -15.62 -5.38
N ASP A 148 -27.33 -16.15 -4.16
CA ASP A 148 -28.45 -15.80 -3.30
C ASP A 148 -28.55 -14.28 -3.11
N TYR A 149 -27.43 -13.56 -2.94
CA TYR A 149 -27.45 -12.09 -2.85
C TYR A 149 -27.88 -11.40 -4.16
N ALA A 150 -27.40 -11.89 -5.31
CA ALA A 150 -27.66 -11.27 -6.61
C ALA A 150 -29.08 -11.50 -7.14
N GLU A 151 -29.72 -12.60 -6.76
CA GLU A 151 -31.10 -12.95 -7.16
C GLU A 151 -32.18 -12.31 -6.26
N PHE A 152 -31.78 -11.63 -5.19
CA PHE A 152 -32.68 -10.88 -4.30
C PHE A 152 -32.97 -9.43 -4.77
N GLY A 153 -32.63 -9.11 -6.03
CA GLY A 153 -32.93 -7.83 -6.69
C GLY A 153 -34.14 -7.89 -7.61
#